data_AF-A0A9J6A9E9-F1
#
_entry.id   AF-A0A9J6A9E9-F1
#
_cell.length_a   1.000
_cell.length_b   1.000
_cell.length_c   1.000
_cell.angle_alpha   90.00
_cell.angle_beta   90.00
_cell.angle_gamma   90.00
#
_symmetry.space_group_name_H-M   'P 1'
#
loop_
_entity.id
_entity.type
_entity.pdbx_description
1 polymer ?
#
loop_
_entity_poly.entity_id
_entity_poly.type
_entity_poly.pdbx_seq_one_letter_code
_entity_poly.pdbx_strand_id
1 'polypeptide(L)'
;YVLVCFSDECSWTIKASCRKKSDVFKVRYFKSEHTCPMRDRVLTKVQAIVGFVSGVTAPKLVNHKRIHTSKDIIADIREFYGVQISYQQAWRAKERTLEMIRGCRRLRKMTSNIAECINGCLVEARQLSILEFLEEVRILFGSWHCKNREIASYTKDTLGRRFEEVLIINVSKSLKMEVVPSSEFIFSVYEAGRRYIVCLERKVCSCGRFQLDEKP
;
A
#
# COMPACT_ATOMS: atom_id res chain seq x y z
N TYR A 1 -0.61 28.36 17.30
CA TYR A 1 -1.69 27.43 16.92
C TYR A 1 -1.93 26.47 18.06
N VAL A 2 -3.19 26.31 18.44
CA VAL A 2 -3.62 25.35 19.45
C VAL A 2 -4.69 24.49 18.78
N LEU A 3 -4.48 23.17 18.80
CA LEU A 3 -5.46 22.18 18.37
C LEU A 3 -5.93 21.46 19.62
N VAL A 4 -7.24 21.36 19.78
CA VAL A 4 -7.90 20.62 20.85
C VAL A 4 -8.79 19.55 20.23
N CYS A 5 -9.14 18.55 21.02
CA CYS A 5 -10.13 17.57 20.58
C CYS A 5 -11.51 18.25 20.42
N PHE A 6 -12.40 17.63 19.64
CA PHE A 6 -13.77 18.08 19.47
C PHE A 6 -14.62 17.94 20.74
N SER A 7 -14.28 16.98 21.61
CA SER A 7 -14.97 16.79 22.89
C SER A 7 -14.43 17.76 23.93
N ASP A 8 -15.33 18.56 24.53
CA ASP A 8 -14.98 19.60 25.51
C ASP A 8 -14.37 19.04 26.80
N GLU A 9 -14.73 17.80 27.17
CA GLU A 9 -14.18 17.10 28.34
C GLU A 9 -12.85 16.38 28.02
N CYS A 10 -12.36 16.48 26.77
CA CYS A 10 -11.14 15.83 26.36
C CYS A 10 -9.92 16.70 26.66
N SER A 11 -8.97 16.15 27.41
CA SER A 11 -7.73 16.85 27.72
C SER A 11 -6.67 16.81 26.61
N TRP A 12 -6.95 16.17 25.47
CA TRP A 12 -6.00 16.08 24.36
C TRP A 12 -5.74 17.47 23.76
N THR A 13 -4.47 17.84 23.58
CA THR A 13 -4.11 19.17 23.07
C THR A 13 -2.73 19.17 22.42
N ILE A 14 -2.62 19.86 21.29
CA ILE A 14 -1.34 20.21 20.64
C ILE A 14 -1.21 21.73 20.60
N LYS A 15 -0.09 22.25 21.10
CA LYS A 15 0.30 23.65 20.91
C LYS A 15 1.51 23.68 19.99
N ALA A 16 1.41 24.40 18.88
CA ALA A 16 2.49 24.57 17.93
C ALA A 16 2.67 26.05 17.55
N SER A 17 3.89 26.41 17.17
CA SER A 17 4.22 27.74 16.67
C SER A 17 4.94 27.68 15.35
N CYS A 18 4.58 28.58 14.44
CA CYS A 18 5.31 28.78 13.21
C CYS A 18 6.69 29.40 13.49
N ARG A 19 7.73 28.89 12.84
CA ARG A 19 9.07 29.47 12.85
C ARG A 19 9.10 30.65 11.87
N LYS A 20 9.63 31.80 12.29
CA LYS A 20 9.59 33.07 11.54
C LYS A 20 10.00 32.87 10.07
N LYS A 21 9.22 33.41 9.14
CA LYS A 21 9.43 33.37 7.68
C LYS A 21 9.57 31.95 7.10
N SER A 22 8.86 30.97 7.64
CA SER A 22 8.83 29.60 7.10
C SER A 22 7.45 28.98 7.27
N ASP A 23 7.17 27.90 6.54
CA ASP A 23 5.96 27.08 6.75
C ASP A 23 6.22 25.94 7.76
N VAL A 24 7.24 26.08 8.59
CA VAL A 24 7.66 25.05 9.56
C VAL A 24 7.05 25.35 10.92
N PHE A 25 6.32 24.37 11.46
CA PHE A 25 5.71 24.43 12.77
C PHE A 25 6.56 23.67 13.79
N LYS A 26 6.90 24.31 14.91
CA LYS A 26 7.48 23.69 16.09
C LYS A 26 6.36 23.34 17.06
N VAL A 27 6.19 22.06 17.39
CA VAL A 27 5.32 21.63 18.50
C VAL A 27 5.98 22.05 19.81
N ARG A 28 5.27 22.81 20.62
CA ARG A 28 5.72 23.30 21.94
C ARG A 28 5.17 22.47 23.09
N TYR A 29 3.99 21.89 22.90
CA TYR A 29 3.31 21.08 23.90
C TYR A 29 2.43 20.05 23.19
N PHE A 30 2.46 18.82 23.68
CA PHE A 30 1.61 17.75 23.18
C PHE A 30 1.16 16.87 24.34
N LYS A 31 -0.15 16.86 24.58
CA LYS A 31 -0.79 15.82 25.40
C LYS A 31 -1.43 14.82 24.44
N SER A 32 -0.82 13.65 24.33
CA SER A 32 -1.18 12.60 23.36
C SER A 32 -2.40 11.77 23.78
N GLU A 33 -2.72 11.78 25.06
CA GLU A 33 -3.81 10.97 25.62
C GLU A 33 -5.16 11.66 25.43
N HIS A 34 -6.10 10.90 24.88
CA HIS A 34 -7.51 11.29 24.86
C HIS A 34 -8.21 10.74 26.10
N THR A 35 -8.89 11.62 26.83
CA THR A 35 -9.80 11.24 27.93
C THR A 35 -11.23 11.01 27.45
N CYS A 36 -11.55 11.39 26.20
CA CYS A 36 -12.87 11.19 25.62
C CYS A 36 -13.05 9.79 24.98
N PRO A 37 -14.29 9.27 24.96
CA PRO A 37 -14.59 7.99 24.32
C PRO A 37 -14.32 8.02 22.82
N MET A 38 -14.06 6.85 22.23
CA MET A 38 -13.75 6.71 20.79
C MET A 38 -14.83 7.31 19.89
N ARG A 39 -16.11 7.17 20.25
CA ARG A 39 -17.23 7.72 19.48
C ARG A 39 -17.11 9.23 19.22
N ASP A 40 -16.55 9.99 20.16
CA ASP A 40 -16.36 11.44 20.04
C ASP A 40 -15.13 11.80 19.20
N ARG A 41 -14.26 10.81 18.94
CA ARG A 41 -13.07 10.92 18.09
C ARG A 41 -13.35 10.52 16.65
N VAL A 42 -14.50 9.90 16.35
CA VAL A 42 -14.81 9.43 15.01
C VAL A 42 -15.04 10.62 14.08
N LEU A 43 -14.03 10.88 13.27
CA LEU A 43 -14.08 11.83 12.17
C LEU A 43 -15.26 11.49 11.26
N THR A 44 -16.05 12.50 10.87
CA THR A 44 -17.19 12.42 9.92
C THR A 44 -16.85 11.81 8.56
N LYS A 45 -15.58 11.46 8.31
CA LYS A 45 -15.07 10.90 7.06
C LYS A 45 -15.10 9.37 7.08
N VAL A 46 -15.91 8.81 6.19
CA VAL A 46 -16.07 7.35 5.96
C VAL A 46 -14.73 6.60 5.81
N GLN A 47 -13.72 7.20 5.17
CA GLN A 47 -12.41 6.55 5.00
C GLN A 47 -11.64 6.34 6.31
N ALA A 48 -11.75 7.29 7.25
CA ALA A 48 -11.10 7.18 8.56
C ALA A 48 -11.75 6.08 9.40
N ILE A 49 -13.08 5.96 9.33
CA ILE A 49 -13.85 4.89 9.98
C ILE A 49 -13.43 3.51 9.44
N VAL A 50 -13.41 3.33 8.11
CA VAL A 50 -13.02 2.04 7.50
C VAL A 50 -11.58 1.67 7.85
N GLY A 51 -10.66 2.64 7.86
CA GLY A 51 -9.28 2.42 8.28
C GLY A 51 -9.17 1.95 9.74
N PHE A 52 -9.85 2.65 10.66
CA PHE A 52 -9.91 2.26 12.07
C PHE A 52 -10.48 0.86 12.26
N VAL A 53 -11.69 0.61 11.73
CA VAL A 53 -12.36 -0.70 11.84
C VAL A 53 -11.48 -1.80 11.26
N SER A 54 -10.79 -1.54 10.14
CA SER A 54 -9.90 -2.54 9.53
C SER A 54 -8.73 -2.93 10.43
N GLY A 55 -8.14 -1.98 11.16
CA GLY A 55 -7.03 -2.23 12.07
C GLY A 55 -7.44 -3.04 13.30
N VAL A 56 -8.57 -2.70 13.93
CA VAL A 56 -9.06 -3.42 15.13
C VAL A 56 -9.63 -4.80 14.78
N THR A 57 -10.12 -4.99 13.55
CA THR A 57 -10.66 -6.27 13.08
C THR A 57 -9.55 -7.22 12.61
N ALA A 58 -8.36 -6.72 12.28
CA ALA A 58 -7.25 -7.53 11.76
C ALA A 58 -6.89 -8.75 12.60
N PRO A 59 -6.68 -8.65 13.92
CA PRO A 59 -6.36 -9.83 14.74
C PRO A 59 -7.45 -10.90 14.72
N LYS A 60 -8.72 -10.50 14.56
CA LYS A 60 -9.88 -11.40 14.55
C LYS A 60 -10.02 -12.17 13.23
N LEU A 61 -9.44 -11.66 12.14
CA LEU A 61 -9.52 -12.25 10.80
C LEU A 61 -8.31 -13.10 10.42
N VAL A 62 -7.29 -13.20 11.28
CA VAL A 62 -6.10 -14.04 11.07
C VAL A 62 -6.45 -15.53 11.18
N ASN A 63 -7.36 -15.89 12.09
CA ASN A 63 -7.74 -17.28 12.31
C ASN A 63 -8.77 -17.74 11.26
N HIS A 64 -8.30 -18.52 10.29
CA HIS A 64 -9.12 -19.06 9.20
C HIS A 64 -10.26 -20.00 9.66
N LYS A 65 -10.23 -20.51 10.91
CA LYS A 65 -11.31 -21.36 11.46
C LYS A 65 -12.52 -20.57 11.95
N ARG A 66 -12.36 -19.27 12.26
CA ARG A 66 -13.45 -18.45 12.80
C ARG A 66 -13.96 -17.50 11.71
N ILE A 67 -15.18 -17.74 11.25
CA ILE A 67 -15.83 -16.87 10.26
C ILE A 67 -16.33 -15.63 11.01
N HIS A 68 -15.64 -14.51 10.87
CA HIS A 68 -16.07 -13.22 11.41
C HIS A 68 -16.90 -12.48 10.36
N THR A 69 -18.21 -12.32 10.61
CA THR A 69 -19.16 -11.71 9.67
C THR A 69 -19.20 -10.20 9.83
N SER A 70 -19.73 -9.49 8.83
CA SER A 70 -19.91 -8.03 8.94
C SER A 70 -20.85 -7.62 10.07
N LYS A 71 -21.79 -8.50 10.48
CA LYS A 71 -22.68 -8.27 11.62
C LYS A 71 -21.91 -8.35 12.94
N ASP A 72 -21.01 -9.32 13.07
CA ASP A 72 -20.15 -9.44 14.25
C ASP A 72 -19.24 -8.22 14.40
N ILE A 73 -18.70 -7.71 13.27
CA ILE A 73 -17.91 -6.48 13.26
C ILE A 73 -18.74 -5.29 13.73
N ILE A 74 -19.99 -5.14 13.27
CA ILE A 74 -20.87 -4.05 13.73
C ILE A 74 -21.11 -4.17 15.24
N ALA A 75 -21.42 -5.37 15.73
CA ALA A 75 -21.67 -5.62 17.14
C ALA A 75 -20.45 -5.29 18.00
N ASP A 76 -19.28 -5.82 17.64
CA ASP A 76 -18.02 -5.57 18.34
C ASP A 76 -17.67 -4.08 18.37
N ILE A 77 -17.83 -3.39 17.24
CA ILE A 77 -17.50 -1.96 17.17
C ILE A 77 -18.45 -1.11 18.02
N ARG A 78 -19.72 -1.51 18.08
CA ARG A 78 -20.72 -0.87 18.94
C ARG A 78 -20.44 -1.14 20.41
N GLU A 79 -20.10 -2.37 20.78
CA GLU A 79 -19.88 -2.80 22.16
C GLU A 79 -18.59 -2.23 22.75
N PHE A 80 -17.45 -2.43 22.07
CA PHE A 80 -16.14 -2.04 22.60
C PHE A 80 -15.83 -0.55 22.44
N TYR A 81 -16.35 0.09 21.39
CA TYR A 81 -15.97 1.46 21.04
C TYR A 81 -17.14 2.44 21.04
N GLY A 82 -18.38 1.98 21.20
CA GLY A 82 -19.58 2.82 21.19
C GLY A 82 -19.86 3.48 19.84
N VAL A 83 -19.29 2.95 18.74
CA VAL A 83 -19.40 3.54 17.40
C VAL A 83 -20.46 2.78 16.60
N GLN A 84 -21.40 3.52 16.00
CA GLN A 84 -22.34 2.96 15.04
C GLN A 84 -21.72 2.99 13.64
N ILE A 85 -21.66 1.84 12.98
CA ILE A 85 -21.21 1.72 11.59
C ILE A 85 -22.26 1.01 10.75
N SER A 86 -22.37 1.40 9.48
CA SER A 86 -23.24 0.73 8.53
C SER A 86 -22.67 -0.62 8.09
N TYR A 87 -23.54 -1.47 7.56
CA TYR A 87 -23.13 -2.73 6.95
C TYR A 87 -22.09 -2.55 5.85
N GLN A 88 -22.24 -1.53 5.00
CA GLN A 88 -21.27 -1.25 3.95
C GLN A 88 -19.90 -0.84 4.51
N GLN A 89 -19.85 -0.10 5.61
CA GLN A 89 -18.60 0.27 6.28
C GLN A 89 -17.91 -0.96 6.87
N ALA A 90 -18.67 -1.82 7.55
CA ALA A 90 -18.16 -3.08 8.11
C ALA A 90 -17.63 -4.03 7.02
N TRP A 91 -18.39 -4.20 5.93
CA TRP A 91 -17.95 -4.99 4.78
C TRP A 91 -16.66 -4.44 4.16
N ARG A 92 -16.60 -3.13 3.88
CA ARG A 92 -15.41 -2.50 3.31
C ARG A 92 -14.19 -2.61 4.23
N ALA A 93 -14.39 -2.49 5.53
CA ALA A 93 -13.32 -2.67 6.51
C ALA A 93 -12.80 -4.12 6.50
N LYS A 94 -13.70 -5.10 6.49
CA LYS A 94 -13.35 -6.52 6.37
C LYS A 94 -12.56 -6.82 5.11
N GLU A 95 -13.02 -6.34 3.95
CA GLU A 95 -12.32 -6.55 2.67
C GLU A 95 -10.92 -5.93 2.70
N ARG A 96 -10.80 -4.69 3.21
CA ARG A 96 -9.51 -4.02 3.39
C ARG A 96 -8.57 -4.82 4.30
N THR A 97 -9.08 -5.36 5.40
CA THR A 97 -8.29 -6.20 6.31
C THR A 97 -7.85 -7.50 5.65
N LEU A 98 -8.74 -8.16 4.90
CA LEU A 98 -8.42 -9.38 4.17
C LEU A 98 -7.38 -9.12 3.07
N GLU A 99 -7.45 -7.98 2.39
CA GLU A 99 -6.41 -7.55 1.46
C GLU A 99 -5.05 -7.36 2.15
N MET A 100 -5.03 -6.77 3.35
CA MET A 100 -3.80 -6.61 4.14
C MET A 100 -3.22 -7.96 4.59
N ILE A 101 -4.06 -8.89 5.04
CA ILE A 101 -3.64 -10.21 5.55
C ILE A 101 -3.18 -11.14 4.41
N ARG A 102 -3.92 -11.17 3.30
CA ARG A 102 -3.66 -12.09 2.17
C ARG A 102 -2.62 -11.56 1.17
N GLY A 103 -2.17 -10.32 1.34
CA GLY A 103 -1.17 -9.69 0.49
C GLY A 103 -1.75 -8.91 -0.71
N CYS A 104 -0.85 -8.20 -1.39
CA CYS A 104 -1.19 -7.18 -2.40
C CYS A 104 -2.03 -7.75 -3.57
N ARG A 105 -3.17 -7.11 -3.84
CA ARG A 105 -4.10 -7.40 -4.95
C ARG A 105 -3.40 -7.52 -6.32
N ARG A 106 -2.24 -6.87 -6.51
CA ARG A 106 -1.41 -6.98 -7.74
C ARG A 106 -0.78 -8.35 -7.91
N LEU A 107 -0.21 -8.93 -6.84
CA LEU A 107 0.37 -10.28 -6.88
C LEU A 107 -0.68 -11.32 -7.25
N ARG A 108 -1.90 -11.20 -6.69
CA ARG A 108 -3.00 -12.12 -7.00
C ARG A 108 -3.46 -12.06 -8.46
N LYS A 109 -3.48 -10.86 -9.07
CA LYS A 109 -3.75 -10.68 -10.50
C LYS A 109 -2.63 -11.27 -11.37
N MET A 110 -1.37 -11.14 -10.96
CA MET A 110 -0.26 -11.75 -11.67
C MET A 110 -0.33 -13.29 -11.62
N THR A 111 -0.68 -13.88 -10.47
CA THR A 111 -0.85 -15.34 -10.36
C THR A 111 -2.08 -15.88 -11.09
N SER A 112 -3.20 -15.13 -11.11
CA SER A 112 -4.38 -15.52 -11.90
C SER A 112 -4.08 -15.47 -13.39
N ASN A 113 -3.38 -14.45 -13.87
CA ASN A 113 -2.98 -14.36 -15.28
C ASN A 113 -2.05 -15.51 -15.70
N ILE A 114 -1.12 -15.94 -14.84
CA ILE A 114 -0.26 -17.10 -15.10
C ILE A 114 -1.11 -18.38 -15.15
N ALA A 115 -1.99 -18.59 -14.17
CA ALA A 115 -2.86 -19.75 -14.13
C ALA A 115 -3.82 -19.78 -15.33
N GLU A 116 -4.41 -18.66 -15.72
CA GLU A 116 -5.28 -18.50 -16.89
C GLU A 116 -4.52 -18.78 -18.19
N CYS A 117 -3.29 -18.27 -18.32
CA CYS A 117 -2.43 -18.52 -19.49
C CYS A 117 -2.10 -20.01 -19.63
N ILE A 118 -1.64 -20.66 -18.55
CA ILE A 118 -1.35 -22.09 -18.53
C ILE A 118 -2.61 -22.91 -18.82
N ASN A 119 -3.74 -22.55 -18.19
CA ASN A 119 -5.02 -23.20 -18.43
C ASN A 119 -5.51 -23.03 -19.88
N GLY A 120 -5.21 -21.90 -20.51
CA GLY A 120 -5.51 -21.62 -21.91
C GLY A 120 -4.69 -22.46 -22.88
N CYS A 121 -3.41 -22.70 -22.58
CA CYS A 121 -2.55 -23.58 -23.39
C CYS A 121 -2.89 -25.07 -23.24
N LEU A 122 -3.54 -25.47 -22.14
CA LEU A 122 -3.82 -26.87 -21.83
C LEU A 122 -5.29 -27.25 -22.00
N VAL A 123 -6.10 -26.43 -22.68
CA VAL A 123 -7.55 -26.67 -22.84
C VAL A 123 -7.82 -28.02 -23.52
N GLU A 124 -7.09 -28.31 -24.60
CA GLU A 124 -7.26 -29.55 -25.38
C GLU A 124 -6.63 -30.76 -24.69
N ALA A 125 -5.51 -30.55 -23.98
CA ALA A 125 -4.80 -31.59 -23.23
C ALA A 125 -5.63 -32.18 -22.07
N ARG A 126 -6.68 -31.49 -21.60
CA ARG A 126 -7.57 -31.96 -20.51
C ARG A 126 -8.38 -33.22 -20.85
N GLN A 127 -8.52 -33.53 -22.14
CA GLN A 127 -9.24 -34.71 -22.61
C GLN A 127 -8.34 -35.95 -22.70
N LEU A 128 -7.04 -35.77 -22.47
CA LEU A 128 -6.04 -36.84 -22.54
C LEU A 128 -6.01 -37.68 -21.26
N SER A 129 -5.40 -38.86 -21.35
CA SER A 129 -5.06 -39.62 -20.15
C SER A 129 -4.07 -38.82 -19.28
N ILE A 130 -4.01 -39.14 -17.98
CA ILE A 130 -3.11 -38.45 -17.05
C ILE A 130 -1.65 -38.45 -17.55
N LEU A 131 -1.22 -39.55 -18.16
CA LEU A 131 0.16 -39.74 -18.62
C LEU A 131 0.48 -38.85 -19.82
N GLU A 132 -0.44 -38.78 -20.78
CA GLU A 132 -0.34 -37.91 -21.96
C GLU A 132 -0.46 -36.42 -21.58
N PHE A 133 -1.34 -36.09 -20.63
CA PHE A 133 -1.45 -34.74 -20.09
C PHE A 133 -0.15 -34.26 -19.43
N LEU A 134 0.49 -35.12 -18.62
CA LEU A 134 1.76 -34.79 -17.97
C LEU A 134 2.89 -34.60 -18.99
N GLU A 135 2.87 -35.34 -20.11
CA GLU A 135 3.85 -35.18 -21.17
C GLU A 135 3.67 -33.85 -21.92
N GLU A 136 2.43 -33.46 -22.23
CA GLU A 136 2.12 -32.14 -22.81
C GLU A 136 2.58 -30.99 -21.89
N VAL A 137 2.34 -31.12 -20.59
CA VAL A 137 2.83 -30.15 -19.59
C VAL A 137 4.36 -30.07 -19.61
N ARG A 138 5.06 -31.22 -19.66
CA ARG A 138 6.53 -31.28 -19.71
C ARG A 138 7.07 -30.59 -20.96
N ILE A 139 6.47 -30.84 -22.12
CA ILE A 139 6.85 -30.23 -23.40
C ILE A 139 6.64 -28.71 -23.37
N LEU A 140 5.49 -28.25 -22.85
CA LEU A 140 5.17 -26.83 -22.74
C LEU A 140 6.22 -26.08 -21.91
N PHE A 141 6.50 -26.58 -20.70
CA PHE A 141 7.51 -25.96 -19.83
C PHE A 141 8.92 -26.06 -20.44
N GLY A 142 9.26 -27.19 -21.06
CA GLY A 142 10.56 -27.37 -21.74
C GLY A 142 10.78 -26.36 -22.89
N SER A 143 9.78 -26.19 -23.76
CA SER A 143 9.81 -25.21 -24.86
C SER A 143 9.91 -23.78 -24.33
N TRP A 144 9.13 -23.46 -23.30
CA TRP A 144 9.17 -22.14 -22.66
C TRP A 144 10.54 -21.85 -22.05
N HIS A 145 11.13 -22.79 -21.30
CA HIS A 145 12.46 -22.64 -20.73
C HIS A 145 13.54 -22.44 -21.80
N CYS A 146 13.50 -23.20 -22.90
CA CYS A 146 14.43 -23.03 -24.01
C CYS A 146 14.34 -21.63 -24.62
N LYS A 147 13.12 -21.17 -24.95
CA LYS A 147 12.88 -19.82 -25.48
C LYS A 147 13.36 -18.74 -24.50
N ASN A 148 13.07 -18.90 -23.21
CA ASN A 148 13.44 -17.91 -22.21
C ASN A 148 14.97 -17.85 -22.01
N ARG A 149 15.66 -19.02 -22.06
CA ARG A 149 17.12 -19.11 -22.02
C ARG A 149 17.77 -18.48 -23.26
N GLU A 150 17.19 -18.71 -24.43
CA GLU A 150 17.63 -18.09 -25.69
C GLU A 150 17.50 -16.55 -25.62
N ILE A 151 16.36 -16.03 -25.18
CA ILE A 151 16.15 -14.59 -24.97
C ILE A 151 17.15 -14.02 -23.96
N ALA A 152 17.40 -14.73 -22.85
CA ALA A 152 18.38 -14.32 -21.85
C ALA A 152 19.80 -14.25 -22.45
N SER A 153 20.17 -15.18 -23.33
CA SER A 153 21.48 -15.21 -23.98
C SER A 153 21.75 -14.00 -24.90
N TYR A 154 20.70 -13.42 -25.49
CA TYR A 154 20.79 -12.22 -26.33
C TYR A 154 20.60 -10.91 -25.56
N THR A 155 20.14 -10.96 -24.31
CA THR A 155 19.90 -9.77 -23.50
C THR A 155 21.21 -9.35 -22.83
N LYS A 156 21.80 -8.24 -23.29
CA LYS A 156 23.08 -7.72 -22.78
C LYS A 156 22.92 -6.91 -21.49
N ASP A 157 21.75 -6.35 -21.26
CA ASP A 157 21.50 -5.45 -20.13
C ASP A 157 21.13 -6.25 -18.87
N THR A 158 21.63 -5.81 -17.71
CA THR A 158 21.37 -6.46 -16.41
C THR A 158 19.90 -6.32 -15.97
N LEU A 159 19.13 -5.45 -16.64
CA LEU A 159 17.72 -5.17 -16.39
C LEU A 159 16.88 -5.49 -17.63
N GLY A 160 15.64 -5.95 -17.44
CA GLY A 160 14.73 -6.18 -18.56
C GLY A 160 14.39 -4.87 -19.29
N ARG A 161 14.26 -4.90 -20.63
CA ARG A 161 14.05 -3.73 -21.53
C ARG A 161 13.20 -2.60 -20.96
N ARG A 162 12.03 -2.93 -20.40
CA ARG A 162 11.10 -1.94 -19.83
C ARG A 162 11.71 -1.11 -18.69
N PHE A 163 12.53 -1.72 -17.85
CA PHE A 163 13.19 -1.03 -16.74
C PHE A 163 14.35 -0.18 -17.22
N GLU A 164 15.06 -0.65 -18.24
CA GLU A 164 16.13 0.11 -18.90
C GLU A 164 15.60 1.39 -19.55
N GLU A 165 14.48 1.30 -20.28
CA GLU A 165 13.80 2.47 -20.84
C GLU A 165 13.39 3.48 -19.76
N VAL A 166 12.89 3.00 -18.62
CA VAL A 166 12.54 3.85 -17.48
C VAL A 166 13.77 4.52 -16.89
N LEU A 167 14.88 3.80 -16.77
CA LEU A 167 16.16 4.33 -16.30
C LEU A 167 16.69 5.43 -17.22
N ILE A 168 16.69 5.20 -18.54
CA ILE A 168 17.11 6.19 -19.54
C ILE A 168 16.27 7.48 -19.42
N ILE A 169 14.95 7.34 -19.27
CA ILE A 169 14.05 8.49 -19.07
C ILE A 169 14.34 9.20 -17.75
N ASN A 170 14.58 8.45 -16.67
CA ASN A 170 14.85 9.02 -15.35
C ASN A 170 16.19 9.76 -15.32
N VAL A 171 17.24 9.20 -15.93
CA VAL A 171 18.54 9.87 -16.08
C VAL A 171 18.38 11.16 -16.87
N SER A 172 17.64 11.14 -17.98
CA SER A 172 17.38 12.33 -18.79
C SER A 172 16.62 13.42 -18.01
N LYS A 173 15.78 13.04 -17.05
CA LYS A 173 15.06 13.97 -16.16
C LYS A 173 15.92 14.49 -15.02
N SER A 174 16.72 13.62 -14.39
CA SER A 174 17.59 14.03 -13.27
C SER A 174 18.61 15.06 -13.69
N LEU A 175 19.09 15.02 -14.94
CA LEU A 175 19.98 16.04 -15.51
C LEU A 175 19.38 17.45 -15.52
N LYS A 176 18.05 17.60 -15.41
CA LYS A 176 17.35 18.89 -15.38
C LYS A 176 16.91 19.30 -13.97
N MET A 177 17.23 18.49 -12.96
CA MET A 177 16.86 18.73 -11.57
C MET A 177 18.04 19.29 -10.78
N GLU A 178 17.78 20.29 -9.95
CA GLU A 178 18.76 20.79 -9.00
C GLU A 178 18.49 20.19 -7.61
N VAL A 179 19.51 19.62 -6.98
CA VAL A 179 19.39 18.98 -5.67
C VAL A 179 20.20 19.73 -4.64
N VAL A 180 19.51 20.30 -3.64
CA VAL A 180 20.14 21.04 -2.54
C VAL A 180 19.99 20.25 -1.24
N PRO A 181 21.09 19.78 -0.64
CA PRO A 181 21.03 19.10 0.65
C PRO A 181 20.60 20.08 1.74
N SER A 182 19.61 19.67 2.55
CA SER A 182 19.13 20.44 3.70
C SER A 182 19.55 19.82 5.04
N SER A 183 19.87 18.52 5.04
CA SER A 183 20.51 17.77 6.14
C SER A 183 21.11 16.47 5.56
N GLU A 184 21.61 15.57 6.41
CA GLU A 184 22.12 14.25 5.99
C GLU A 184 21.09 13.42 5.21
N PHE A 185 19.81 13.50 5.58
CA PHE A 185 18.75 12.67 4.99
C PHE A 185 17.67 13.46 4.26
N ILE A 186 17.71 14.79 4.27
CA ILE A 186 16.68 15.65 3.68
C ILE A 186 17.27 16.48 2.55
N PHE A 187 16.67 16.35 1.37
CA PHE A 187 17.07 17.01 0.14
C PHE A 187 15.92 17.83 -0.41
N SER A 188 16.22 19.03 -0.90
CA SER A 188 15.31 19.88 -1.65
C SER A 188 15.65 19.75 -3.12
N VAL A 189 14.76 19.13 -3.90
CA VAL A 189 14.91 18.91 -5.33
C VAL A 189 14.06 19.92 -6.08
N TYR A 190 14.64 20.65 -7.03
CA TYR A 190 13.97 21.63 -7.86
C TYR A 190 13.84 21.11 -9.28
N GLU A 191 12.63 21.16 -9.83
CA GLU A 191 12.33 20.77 -11.21
C GLU A 191 11.33 21.79 -11.79
N ALA A 192 11.69 22.44 -12.90
CA ALA A 192 10.82 23.38 -13.63
C ALA A 192 10.11 24.41 -12.71
N GLY A 193 10.84 24.96 -11.73
CA GLY A 193 10.32 25.96 -10.79
C GLY A 193 9.50 25.40 -9.62
N ARG A 194 9.32 24.08 -9.51
CA ARG A 194 8.68 23.41 -8.38
C ARG A 194 9.72 22.82 -7.44
N ARG A 195 9.47 22.91 -6.14
CA ARG A 195 10.31 22.34 -5.09
C ARG A 195 9.68 21.08 -4.52
N TYR A 196 10.46 20.01 -4.46
CA TYR A 196 10.11 18.76 -3.81
C TYR A 196 11.06 18.50 -2.63
N ILE A 197 10.50 18.13 -1.48
CA ILE A 197 11.25 17.67 -0.32
C ILE A 197 11.33 16.14 -0.39
N VAL A 198 12.53 15.60 -0.35
CA VAL A 198 12.84 14.16 -0.32
C VAL A 198 13.54 13.85 0.98
N CYS A 199 13.03 12.89 1.75
CA CYS A 199 13.64 12.37 2.96
C CYS A 199 14.01 10.90 2.74
N LEU A 200 15.31 10.61 2.69
CA LEU A 200 15.83 9.27 2.41
C LEU A 200 15.65 8.32 3.60
N GLU A 201 15.87 8.80 4.83
CA GLU A 201 15.68 8.01 6.06
C GLU A 201 14.25 7.46 6.18
N ARG A 202 13.27 8.31 5.89
CA ARG A 202 11.84 7.95 5.96
C ARG A 202 11.26 7.46 4.64
N LYS A 203 12.06 7.39 3.57
CA LYS A 203 11.63 6.99 2.23
C LYS A 203 10.39 7.76 1.74
N VAL A 204 10.38 9.09 1.91
CA VAL A 204 9.24 9.93 1.50
C VAL A 204 9.66 11.04 0.54
N CYS A 205 8.87 11.22 -0.51
CA CYS A 205 8.88 12.42 -1.35
C CYS A 205 7.58 13.19 -1.14
N SER A 206 7.66 14.52 -1.06
CA SER A 206 6.49 15.42 -1.15
C SER A 206 5.66 15.21 -2.43
N CYS A 207 6.30 14.75 -3.51
CA CYS A 207 5.66 14.36 -4.77
C CYS A 207 4.90 13.03 -4.71
N GLY A 208 5.03 12.25 -3.63
CA GLY A 208 4.38 10.95 -3.46
C GLY A 208 4.98 9.80 -4.28
N ARG A 209 5.95 10.06 -5.19
CA ARG A 209 6.52 9.01 -6.06
C ARG A 209 7.32 7.96 -5.31
N PHE A 210 8.11 8.37 -4.31
CA PHE A 210 8.90 7.42 -3.51
C PHE A 210 8.00 6.33 -2.87
N GLN A 211 6.79 6.73 -2.47
CA GLN A 211 5.78 5.86 -1.85
C GLN A 211 5.02 4.99 -2.86
N LEU A 212 5.07 5.34 -4.15
CA LEU A 212 4.45 4.57 -5.24
C LEU A 212 5.44 3.61 -5.92
N ASP A 213 6.72 3.97 -5.92
CA ASP A 213 7.82 3.25 -6.56
C ASP A 213 8.49 2.20 -5.65
N GLU A 214 8.02 2.03 -4.40
CA GLU A 214 8.30 0.82 -3.60
C GLU A 214 7.69 -0.41 -4.32
N LYS A 215 8.45 -0.91 -5.30
CA LYS A 215 8.36 -2.30 -5.75
C LYS A 215 9.10 -3.16 -4.72
N PRO A 216 8.58 -4.35 -4.37
CA PRO A 216 9.32 -5.33 -3.60
C PRO A 216 10.64 -5.71 -4.28
#